data_AF-A0A3C1S787-F1
#
_entry.id   AF-A0A3C1S787-F1
#
_cell.length_a   1.000
_cell.length_b   1.000
_cell.length_c   1.000
_cell.angle_alpha   90.00
_cell.angle_beta   90.00
_cell.angle_gamma   90.00
#
_symmetry.space_group_name_H-M   'P 1'
#
loop_
_entity.id
_entity.type
_entity.pdbx_description
1 polymer ?
#
loop_
_entity_poly.entity_id
_entity_poly.type
_entity_poly.pdbx_seq_one_letter_code
_entity_poly.pdbx_strand_id
1 'polypeptide(L)'
;MKSAFSGQFCLSKRSRLKKTRQTSKSLIRRKKLMEYELRLMQTEAATGYFACVPARKTDLENMLAYICEHPLDEFMHKYLLETLGKSDESALKDLMNRNNPAIQALIYEICLLSRQFAELKKAFDSSQIALLSQYSPMIYIRSSLMADQSAHIAWNDIFEANLINHKPLPSPDNAGLPILFPDARLDSVSVKDIYQDMKTISVPPYSRPDPADTAKMAIEKLKAINVLSGAEMRHHSSLSLCAMLRQWQMRISVKSGRHDYTLSGTQTAYGKGLDLDSARVSYAMEIAERCSSFASFEADAVVGYLRDYPLIYSDYNHLIQNGKSALNPESLLPDTPYENEPLYWLEGENPNGSPVLIPAQCVFLFCNLDEISLFASPGSTGLASGNTMEEAKVSALLEVFERDSESLGFYDPSRCFRLDGGFPRLAALLGSYREKGVDVIFQDITSEMGIPAYKCFVIAPDGEIVKGCGAHLDGRRAILSALTETPWPYPYSPFSAKGPQDLPVIRFEELPDYSTGHPATDLQMLEKLLTANNHPPVYADLRRKDLEIPVVRVIVPGMETSSERDRHSRISPGRFAAYLRLYNR
;
A
#
# COMPACT_ATOMS: atom_id res chain seq x y z
N MET A 1 70.80 45.78 -24.45
CA MET A 1 72.02 45.03 -24.09
C MET A 1 72.00 43.70 -24.85
N LYS A 2 72.94 43.56 -25.82
CA LYS A 2 73.52 42.37 -26.50
C LYS A 2 72.68 41.08 -26.59
N SER A 3 72.07 40.75 -27.75
CA SER A 3 72.60 40.05 -28.96
C SER A 3 72.33 38.52 -28.89
N ALA A 4 71.80 37.79 -29.87
CA ALA A 4 72.23 37.70 -31.27
C ALA A 4 71.31 36.74 -32.10
N PHE A 5 71.04 37.12 -33.37
CA PHE A 5 70.90 36.30 -34.61
C PHE A 5 69.90 35.12 -34.64
N SER A 6 69.08 34.84 -35.66
CA SER A 6 68.96 35.18 -37.10
C SER A 6 67.55 34.65 -37.51
N GLY A 7 66.73 35.19 -38.43
CA GLY A 7 66.95 35.84 -39.71
C GLY A 7 66.54 34.86 -40.83
N GLN A 8 65.34 35.01 -41.43
CA GLN A 8 65.14 35.14 -42.89
C GLN A 8 63.67 35.01 -43.39
N PHE A 9 63.25 36.09 -44.07
CA PHE A 9 62.53 36.17 -45.36
C PHE A 9 61.12 35.59 -45.58
N CYS A 10 60.14 36.52 -45.56
CA CYS A 10 59.37 37.03 -46.70
C CYS A 10 58.93 36.06 -47.84
N LEU A 11 57.61 35.89 -48.06
CA LEU A 11 56.88 36.39 -49.24
C LEU A 11 55.41 35.87 -49.36
N SER A 12 54.51 36.85 -49.48
CA SER A 12 53.30 36.98 -50.34
C SER A 12 52.24 35.86 -50.53
N LYS A 13 50.99 36.30 -50.28
CA LYS A 13 49.75 36.16 -51.10
C LYS A 13 49.38 34.78 -51.69
N ARG A 14 48.25 34.21 -51.26
CA ARG A 14 46.95 34.17 -51.99
C ARG A 14 45.90 33.28 -51.30
N SER A 15 44.67 33.61 -51.63
CA SER A 15 43.38 33.18 -51.12
C SER A 15 42.90 31.78 -51.52
N ARG A 16 42.01 31.25 -50.67
CA ARG A 16 40.88 30.32 -50.94
C ARG A 16 41.20 28.89 -51.39
N LEU A 17 40.92 27.95 -50.48
CA LEU A 17 40.30 26.66 -50.78
C LEU A 17 39.31 26.32 -49.64
N LYS A 18 38.02 26.27 -49.99
CA LYS A 18 36.95 25.70 -49.16
C LYS A 18 37.22 24.20 -49.02
N LYS A 19 37.27 23.69 -47.79
CA LYS A 19 37.01 22.27 -47.49
C LYS A 19 35.91 22.19 -46.44
N THR A 20 34.81 21.63 -46.90
CA THR A 20 33.63 21.17 -46.17
C THR A 20 34.05 20.26 -45.00
N ARG A 21 33.80 20.71 -43.78
CA ARG A 21 33.73 19.82 -42.60
C ARG A 21 32.24 19.56 -42.34
N GLN A 22 31.79 18.37 -42.70
CA GLN A 22 30.63 17.74 -42.08
C GLN A 22 30.93 17.61 -40.59
N THR A 23 30.41 18.54 -39.79
CA THR A 23 30.28 18.33 -38.36
C THR A 23 29.03 17.48 -38.15
N SER A 24 29.26 16.22 -37.80
CA SER A 24 28.30 15.37 -37.11
C SER A 24 27.76 16.13 -35.89
N LYS A 25 26.62 16.82 -36.07
CA LYS A 25 25.74 17.20 -34.97
C LYS A 25 25.06 15.92 -34.51
N SER A 26 25.71 15.16 -33.64
CA SER A 26 24.96 14.34 -32.70
C SER A 26 24.20 15.33 -31.81
N LEU A 27 22.91 15.51 -32.10
CA LEU A 27 22.00 16.05 -31.10
C LEU A 27 22.07 15.07 -29.93
N ILE A 28 22.83 15.43 -28.90
CA ILE A 28 22.59 14.94 -27.56
C ILE A 28 21.17 15.38 -27.25
N ARG A 29 20.17 14.52 -27.51
CA ARG A 29 18.82 14.65 -26.96
C ARG A 29 19.05 14.74 -25.45
N ARG A 30 18.97 15.95 -24.88
CA ARG A 30 18.84 16.09 -23.43
C ARG A 30 17.63 15.24 -23.05
N LYS A 31 17.84 14.12 -22.32
CA LYS A 31 16.74 13.37 -21.69
C LYS A 31 15.87 14.41 -20.98
N LYS A 32 14.62 14.53 -21.42
CA LYS A 32 13.69 15.52 -20.88
C LYS A 32 13.13 14.91 -19.61
N LEU A 33 13.39 15.56 -18.47
CA LEU A 33 12.79 15.22 -17.18
C LEU A 33 11.28 15.01 -17.35
N MET A 34 10.76 13.88 -16.90
CA MET A 34 9.31 13.63 -16.88
C MET A 34 8.69 14.26 -15.63
N GLU A 35 7.52 14.88 -15.77
CA GLU A 35 6.82 15.51 -14.65
C GLU A 35 5.45 14.86 -14.49
N TYR A 36 5.22 14.24 -13.34
CA TYR A 36 3.96 13.62 -12.97
C TYR A 36 3.24 14.43 -11.89
N GLU A 37 1.91 14.34 -11.91
CA GLU A 37 1.01 14.85 -10.90
C GLU A 37 0.22 13.67 -10.31
N LEU A 38 0.14 13.59 -8.98
CA LEU A 38 -0.76 12.67 -8.30
C LEU A 38 -2.14 13.34 -8.20
N ARG A 39 -3.08 12.89 -9.02
CA ARG A 39 -4.41 13.49 -9.18
C ARG A 39 -5.48 12.60 -8.56
N LEU A 40 -6.38 13.21 -7.78
CA LEU A 40 -7.62 12.55 -7.34
C LEU A 40 -8.52 12.35 -8.56
N MET A 41 -8.79 11.10 -8.91
CA MET A 41 -9.61 10.75 -10.08
C MET A 41 -11.07 10.63 -9.69
N GLN A 42 -11.35 9.94 -8.59
CA GLN A 42 -12.69 9.74 -8.07
C GLN A 42 -12.66 9.46 -6.56
N THR A 43 -13.82 9.58 -5.92
CA THR A 43 -14.03 9.16 -4.53
C THR A 43 -15.17 8.14 -4.52
N GLU A 44 -14.91 6.94 -4.03
CA GLU A 44 -15.92 5.88 -3.85
C GLU A 44 -15.86 5.37 -2.41
N ALA A 45 -17.01 5.11 -1.78
CA ALA A 45 -17.11 4.63 -0.38
C ALA A 45 -16.26 5.43 0.64
N ALA A 46 -16.10 6.74 0.42
CA ALA A 46 -15.24 7.66 1.19
C ALA A 46 -13.71 7.44 1.05
N THR A 47 -13.28 6.56 0.15
CA THR A 47 -11.88 6.38 -0.26
C THR A 47 -11.60 7.17 -1.54
N GLY A 48 -10.49 7.91 -1.57
CA GLY A 48 -10.03 8.63 -2.75
C GLY A 48 -9.13 7.77 -3.63
N TYR A 49 -9.48 7.60 -4.89
CA TYR A 49 -8.65 6.91 -5.88
C TYR A 49 -7.78 7.91 -6.63
N PHE A 50 -6.47 7.76 -6.50
CA PHE A 50 -5.49 8.64 -7.12
C PHE A 50 -4.78 7.95 -8.28
N ALA A 51 -4.41 8.74 -9.29
CA ALA A 51 -3.56 8.29 -10.39
C ALA A 51 -2.37 9.24 -10.58
N CYS A 52 -1.21 8.68 -10.85
CA CYS A 52 -0.05 9.43 -11.32
C CYS A 52 -0.21 9.69 -12.82
N VAL A 53 -0.34 10.95 -13.22
CA VAL A 53 -0.58 11.34 -14.62
C VAL A 53 0.46 12.37 -15.08
N PRO A 54 0.82 12.44 -16.37
CA PRO A 54 1.71 13.49 -16.86
C PRO A 54 1.17 14.89 -16.53
N ALA A 55 1.97 15.71 -15.86
CA ALA A 55 1.58 17.04 -15.38
C ALA A 55 1.35 18.03 -16.53
N ARG A 56 1.97 17.79 -17.69
CA ARG A 56 1.80 18.59 -18.90
C ARG A 56 1.18 17.76 -20.00
N LYS A 57 0.29 18.39 -20.78
CA LYS A 57 -0.28 17.78 -21.98
C LYS A 57 0.85 17.39 -22.92
N THR A 58 1.07 16.09 -23.06
CA THR A 58 2.05 15.49 -23.96
C THR A 58 1.27 14.80 -25.08
N ASP A 59 1.68 14.96 -26.32
CA ASP A 59 1.05 14.25 -27.43
C ASP A 59 1.37 12.75 -27.39
N LEU A 60 0.49 11.95 -27.99
CA LEU A 60 0.57 10.49 -27.94
C LEU A 60 1.89 9.95 -28.50
N GLU A 61 2.41 10.54 -29.58
CA GLU A 61 3.66 10.08 -30.20
C GLU A 61 4.86 10.26 -29.26
N ASN A 62 4.92 11.38 -28.53
CA ASN A 62 5.95 11.58 -27.52
C ASN A 62 5.80 10.62 -26.33
N MET A 63 4.58 10.29 -25.91
CA MET A 63 4.35 9.31 -24.83
C MET A 63 4.72 7.88 -25.27
N LEU A 64 4.38 7.50 -26.51
CA LEU A 64 4.76 6.20 -27.09
C LEU A 64 6.28 6.10 -27.28
N ALA A 65 6.94 7.18 -27.72
CA ALA A 65 8.40 7.22 -27.79
C ALA A 65 9.02 7.08 -26.39
N TYR A 66 8.41 7.70 -25.37
CA TYR A 66 8.87 7.61 -23.99
C TYR A 66 8.79 6.18 -23.44
N ILE A 67 7.65 5.50 -23.58
CA ILE A 67 7.49 4.12 -23.06
C ILE A 67 8.39 3.11 -23.80
N CYS A 68 8.73 3.37 -25.06
CA CYS A 68 9.74 2.57 -25.77
C CYS A 68 11.14 2.67 -25.13
N GLU A 69 11.48 3.83 -24.57
CA GLU A 69 12.74 4.07 -23.87
C GLU A 69 12.67 3.69 -22.37
N HIS A 70 11.47 3.68 -21.78
CA HIS A 70 11.20 3.45 -20.35
C HIS A 70 10.03 2.46 -20.18
N PRO A 71 10.17 1.21 -20.65
CA PRO A 71 9.06 0.25 -20.70
C PRO A 71 8.54 -0.18 -19.32
N LEU A 72 9.27 0.10 -18.24
CA LEU A 72 8.90 -0.23 -16.87
C LEU A 72 8.44 1.01 -16.07
N ASP A 73 8.21 2.15 -16.72
CA ASP A 73 7.59 3.31 -16.04
C ASP A 73 6.10 3.03 -15.83
N GLU A 74 5.75 2.60 -14.61
CA GLU A 74 4.39 2.23 -14.22
C GLU A 74 3.39 3.38 -14.41
N PHE A 75 3.81 4.62 -14.15
CA PHE A 75 2.92 5.79 -14.21
C PHE A 75 2.54 6.11 -15.65
N MET A 76 3.52 6.20 -16.57
CA MET A 76 3.23 6.39 -17.99
C MET A 76 2.43 5.21 -18.55
N HIS A 77 2.79 3.98 -18.15
CA HIS A 77 2.14 2.77 -18.63
C HIS A 77 0.66 2.75 -18.25
N LYS A 78 0.31 2.94 -16.96
CA LYS A 78 -1.08 3.04 -16.49
C LYS A 78 -1.84 4.18 -17.18
N TYR A 79 -1.22 5.35 -17.36
CA TYR A 79 -1.85 6.47 -18.06
C TYR A 79 -2.17 6.14 -19.53
N LEU A 80 -1.27 5.44 -20.22
CA LEU A 80 -1.49 5.00 -21.59
C LEU A 80 -2.53 3.88 -21.70
N LEU A 81 -2.58 2.93 -20.74
CA LEU A 81 -3.63 1.92 -20.69
C LEU A 81 -5.01 2.56 -20.64
N GLU A 82 -5.20 3.58 -19.79
CA GLU A 82 -6.47 4.30 -19.67
C GLU A 82 -6.78 5.13 -20.93
N THR A 83 -5.78 5.83 -21.48
CA THR A 83 -5.95 6.72 -22.64
C THR A 83 -6.24 5.94 -23.91
N LEU A 84 -5.45 4.91 -24.21
CA LEU A 84 -5.59 4.07 -25.39
C LEU A 84 -6.73 3.07 -25.25
N GLY A 85 -7.10 2.65 -24.04
CA GLY A 85 -8.27 1.81 -23.78
C GLY A 85 -9.59 2.44 -24.25
N LYS A 86 -9.63 3.76 -24.46
CA LYS A 86 -10.77 4.51 -25.01
C LYS A 86 -10.73 4.67 -26.54
N SER A 87 -9.69 4.17 -27.20
CA SER A 87 -9.53 4.25 -28.67
C SER A 87 -10.30 3.16 -29.39
N ASP A 88 -10.50 3.31 -30.70
CA ASP A 88 -11.07 2.24 -31.52
C ASP A 88 -10.04 1.12 -31.82
N GLU A 89 -10.55 -0.04 -32.23
CA GLU A 89 -9.73 -1.21 -32.53
C GLU A 89 -8.76 -0.98 -33.71
N SER A 90 -9.11 -0.12 -34.68
CA SER A 90 -8.27 0.19 -35.83
C SER A 90 -7.01 0.95 -35.42
N ALA A 91 -7.16 1.95 -34.55
CA ALA A 91 -6.06 2.73 -34.02
C ALA A 91 -5.08 1.84 -33.23
N LEU A 92 -5.59 0.90 -32.43
CA LEU A 92 -4.74 -0.07 -31.72
C LEU A 92 -4.02 -1.02 -32.68
N LYS A 93 -4.70 -1.49 -33.75
CA LYS A 93 -4.06 -2.31 -34.79
C LYS A 93 -2.92 -1.56 -35.49
N ASP A 94 -3.12 -0.29 -35.82
CA ASP A 94 -2.09 0.54 -36.45
C ASP A 94 -0.87 0.73 -35.54
N LEU A 95 -1.09 0.90 -34.23
CA LEU A 95 0.00 0.93 -33.25
C LEU A 95 0.71 -0.42 -33.13
N MET A 96 -0.03 -1.53 -33.11
CA MET A 96 0.51 -2.90 -33.05
C MET A 96 1.43 -3.19 -34.24
N ASN A 97 1.07 -2.70 -35.43
CA ASN A 97 1.83 -2.86 -36.67
C ASN A 97 3.19 -2.13 -36.67
N ARG A 98 3.46 -1.24 -35.69
CA ARG A 98 4.78 -0.60 -35.51
C ARG A 98 5.85 -1.59 -35.01
N ASN A 99 5.45 -2.79 -34.58
CA ASN A 99 6.32 -3.90 -34.17
C ASN A 99 7.36 -3.53 -33.10
N ASN A 100 6.94 -2.77 -32.10
CA ASN A 100 7.74 -2.46 -30.92
C ASN A 100 7.21 -3.28 -29.71
N PRO A 101 8.07 -4.03 -28.99
CA PRO A 101 7.64 -4.87 -27.87
C PRO A 101 6.92 -4.13 -26.74
N ALA A 102 7.34 -2.92 -26.37
CA ALA A 102 6.69 -2.14 -25.31
C ALA A 102 5.27 -1.69 -25.73
N ILE A 103 5.12 -1.26 -27.00
CA ILE A 103 3.81 -0.91 -27.54
C ILE A 103 2.91 -2.16 -27.65
N GLN A 104 3.46 -3.30 -28.06
CA GLN A 104 2.70 -4.56 -28.14
C GLN A 104 2.27 -5.07 -26.77
N ALA A 105 3.12 -4.97 -25.74
CA ALA A 105 2.79 -5.31 -24.36
C ALA A 105 1.63 -4.45 -23.86
N LEU A 106 1.71 -3.12 -24.05
CA LEU A 106 0.66 -2.16 -23.72
C LEU A 106 -0.68 -2.50 -24.40
N ILE A 107 -0.66 -2.80 -25.70
CA ILE A 107 -1.88 -3.17 -26.46
C ILE A 107 -2.45 -4.50 -25.96
N TYR A 108 -1.59 -5.49 -25.70
CA TYR A 108 -2.04 -6.78 -25.18
C TYR A 108 -2.71 -6.63 -23.81
N GLU A 109 -2.16 -5.79 -22.93
CA GLU A 109 -2.79 -5.49 -21.64
C GLU A 109 -4.13 -4.75 -21.79
N ILE A 110 -4.23 -3.79 -22.71
CA ILE A 110 -5.53 -3.18 -23.04
C ILE A 110 -6.56 -4.25 -23.46
N CYS A 111 -6.13 -5.25 -24.23
CA CYS A 111 -6.98 -6.39 -24.61
C CYS A 111 -7.34 -7.29 -23.43
N LEU A 112 -6.49 -7.40 -22.40
CA LEU A 112 -6.82 -8.10 -21.16
C LEU A 112 -7.82 -7.31 -20.33
N LEU A 113 -7.65 -5.99 -20.23
CA LEU A 113 -8.45 -5.09 -19.40
C LEU A 113 -9.86 -4.86 -19.97
N SER A 114 -10.04 -4.94 -21.29
CA SER A 114 -11.33 -4.65 -21.93
C SER A 114 -11.82 -5.76 -22.85
N ARG A 115 -13.07 -6.20 -22.62
CA ARG A 115 -13.75 -7.20 -23.47
C ARG A 115 -13.96 -6.71 -24.92
N GLN A 116 -13.96 -5.39 -25.14
CA GLN A 116 -14.20 -4.81 -26.47
C GLN A 116 -13.12 -5.18 -27.48
N PHE A 117 -11.93 -5.55 -27.04
CA PHE A 117 -10.79 -5.88 -27.90
C PHE A 117 -10.50 -7.39 -27.96
N ALA A 118 -11.51 -8.24 -27.71
CA ALA A 118 -11.36 -9.69 -27.71
C ALA A 118 -10.86 -10.25 -29.07
N GLU A 119 -11.26 -9.66 -30.20
CA GLU A 119 -10.77 -10.05 -31.53
C GLU A 119 -9.32 -9.62 -31.74
N LEU A 120 -8.95 -8.41 -31.33
CA LEU A 120 -7.55 -7.96 -31.38
C LEU A 120 -6.63 -8.84 -30.54
N LYS A 121 -7.09 -9.31 -29.38
CA LYS A 121 -6.35 -10.24 -28.52
C LYS A 121 -5.92 -11.51 -29.27
N LYS A 122 -6.75 -12.03 -30.18
CA LYS A 122 -6.47 -13.26 -30.94
C LYS A 122 -5.30 -13.11 -31.92
N ALA A 123 -4.86 -11.89 -32.21
CA ALA A 123 -3.71 -11.63 -33.07
C ALA A 123 -2.36 -11.93 -32.39
N PHE A 124 -2.35 -12.11 -31.06
CA PHE A 124 -1.14 -12.39 -30.29
C PHE A 124 -0.92 -13.90 -30.13
N ASP A 125 0.27 -14.38 -30.49
CA ASP A 125 0.66 -15.77 -30.27
C ASP A 125 1.14 -16.01 -28.83
N SER A 126 0.87 -17.20 -28.28
CA SER A 126 1.22 -17.56 -26.90
C SER A 126 2.73 -17.46 -26.60
N SER A 127 3.60 -17.79 -27.56
CA SER A 127 5.05 -17.69 -27.39
C SER A 127 5.55 -16.24 -27.35
N GLN A 128 4.83 -15.32 -27.99
CA GLN A 128 5.15 -13.89 -27.99
C GLN A 128 4.73 -13.24 -26.67
N ILE A 129 3.59 -13.63 -26.11
CA ILE A 129 3.03 -13.03 -24.88
C ILE A 129 4.00 -13.15 -23.70
N ALA A 130 4.67 -14.29 -23.53
CA ALA A 130 5.66 -14.48 -22.48
C ALA A 130 6.88 -13.55 -22.60
N LEU A 131 7.26 -13.15 -23.82
CA LEU A 131 8.34 -12.19 -24.03
C LEU A 131 7.87 -10.75 -23.78
N LEU A 132 6.59 -10.46 -24.05
CA LEU A 132 6.00 -9.13 -23.83
C LEU A 132 5.95 -8.74 -22.35
N SER A 133 5.87 -9.71 -21.42
CA SER A 133 5.86 -9.43 -19.97
C SER A 133 7.12 -8.70 -19.49
N GLN A 134 8.25 -8.84 -20.20
CA GLN A 134 9.51 -8.15 -19.89
C GLN A 134 9.49 -6.66 -20.25
N TYR A 135 8.47 -6.22 -21.00
CA TYR A 135 8.28 -4.85 -21.45
C TYR A 135 7.05 -4.19 -20.82
N SER A 136 6.56 -4.74 -19.71
CA SER A 136 5.52 -4.15 -18.89
C SER A 136 5.94 -4.22 -17.42
N PRO A 137 5.73 -3.16 -16.63
CA PRO A 137 5.89 -3.25 -15.18
C PRO A 137 4.74 -4.05 -14.57
N MET A 138 3.57 -4.09 -15.22
CA MET A 138 2.34 -4.62 -14.66
C MET A 138 2.31 -6.15 -14.62
N ILE A 139 1.57 -6.67 -13.65
CA ILE A 139 1.39 -8.12 -13.47
C ILE A 139 0.44 -8.75 -14.51
N TYR A 140 -0.30 -7.95 -15.29
CA TYR A 140 -1.47 -8.43 -16.05
C TYR A 140 -1.12 -9.49 -17.10
N ILE A 141 -0.02 -9.31 -17.82
CA ILE A 141 0.45 -10.30 -18.80
C ILE A 141 0.81 -11.61 -18.10
N ARG A 142 1.64 -11.54 -17.05
CA ARG A 142 2.06 -12.71 -16.25
C ARG A 142 0.86 -13.46 -15.67
N SER A 143 -0.07 -12.73 -15.05
CA SER A 143 -1.32 -13.26 -14.50
C SER A 143 -2.15 -13.97 -15.58
N SER A 144 -2.24 -13.41 -16.78
CA SER A 144 -3.02 -14.01 -17.89
C SER A 144 -2.47 -15.31 -18.44
N LEU A 145 -1.18 -15.61 -18.20
CA LEU A 145 -0.51 -16.82 -18.65
C LEU A 145 -0.71 -18.01 -17.69
N MET A 146 -1.21 -17.76 -16.47
CA MET A 146 -1.37 -18.80 -15.45
C MET A 146 -2.61 -19.66 -15.72
N ALA A 147 -2.43 -20.98 -15.71
CA ALA A 147 -3.50 -21.93 -16.03
C ALA A 147 -4.65 -21.93 -14.99
N ASP A 148 -4.34 -21.62 -13.72
CA ASP A 148 -5.29 -21.63 -12.60
C ASP A 148 -5.94 -20.26 -12.33
N GLN A 149 -5.55 -19.20 -13.04
CA GLN A 149 -6.02 -17.83 -12.76
C GLN A 149 -7.55 -17.70 -12.84
N SER A 150 -8.18 -18.45 -13.74
CA SER A 150 -9.65 -18.45 -13.87
C SER A 150 -10.35 -18.95 -12.60
N ALA A 151 -9.74 -19.90 -11.87
CA ALA A 151 -10.26 -20.38 -10.60
C ALA A 151 -10.05 -19.34 -9.49
N HIS A 152 -8.91 -18.66 -9.45
CA HIS A 152 -8.66 -17.55 -8.52
C HIS A 152 -9.67 -16.41 -8.72
N ILE A 153 -9.94 -16.01 -9.97
CA ILE A 153 -10.95 -15.00 -10.30
C ILE A 153 -12.32 -15.40 -9.76
N ALA A 154 -12.77 -16.63 -10.08
CA ALA A 154 -14.09 -17.09 -9.69
C ALA A 154 -14.26 -17.16 -8.16
N TRP A 155 -13.22 -17.59 -7.44
CA TRP A 155 -13.26 -17.60 -5.97
C TRP A 155 -13.17 -16.19 -5.36
N ASN A 156 -12.39 -15.27 -5.95
CA ASN A 156 -12.37 -13.87 -5.52
C ASN A 156 -13.75 -13.24 -5.62
N ASP A 157 -14.49 -13.47 -6.73
CA ASP A 157 -15.85 -12.95 -6.89
C ASP A 157 -16.78 -13.41 -5.74
N ILE A 158 -16.67 -14.68 -5.32
CA ILE A 158 -17.43 -15.25 -4.20
C ILE A 158 -17.00 -14.63 -2.87
N PHE A 159 -15.69 -14.53 -2.63
CA PHE A 159 -15.14 -14.04 -1.37
C PHE A 159 -15.39 -12.54 -1.18
N GLU A 160 -15.22 -11.73 -2.23
CA GLU A 160 -15.51 -10.29 -2.19
C GLU A 160 -17.01 -10.01 -2.03
N ALA A 161 -17.88 -10.81 -2.66
CA ALA A 161 -19.32 -10.71 -2.42
C ALA A 161 -19.68 -10.93 -0.94
N ASN A 162 -18.95 -11.78 -0.22
CA ASN A 162 -19.12 -11.94 1.22
C ASN A 162 -18.49 -10.79 2.02
N LEU A 163 -17.21 -10.47 1.78
CA LEU A 163 -16.47 -9.49 2.59
C LEU A 163 -16.99 -8.06 2.45
N ILE A 164 -17.47 -7.70 1.25
CA ILE A 164 -17.98 -6.35 0.94
C ILE A 164 -19.50 -6.31 1.11
N ASN A 165 -20.23 -7.29 0.57
CA ASN A 165 -21.69 -7.22 0.46
C ASN A 165 -22.42 -8.19 1.41
N HIS A 166 -21.70 -8.83 2.33
CA HIS A 166 -22.24 -9.78 3.31
C HIS A 166 -23.07 -10.91 2.67
N LYS A 167 -22.77 -11.26 1.41
CA LYS A 167 -23.42 -12.40 0.74
C LYS A 167 -22.99 -13.72 1.39
N PRO A 168 -23.90 -14.69 1.57
CA PRO A 168 -23.53 -16.01 2.08
C PRO A 168 -22.47 -16.67 1.19
N LEU A 169 -21.51 -17.34 1.82
CA LEU A 169 -20.56 -18.19 1.12
C LEU A 169 -21.23 -19.54 0.78
N PRO A 170 -20.94 -20.15 -0.39
CA PRO A 170 -21.33 -21.53 -0.65
C PRO A 170 -20.44 -22.49 0.15
N SER A 171 -20.93 -23.69 0.47
CA SER A 171 -20.05 -24.75 0.98
C SER A 171 -19.08 -25.22 -0.12
N PRO A 172 -17.91 -25.79 0.23
CA PRO A 172 -16.92 -26.20 -0.76
C PRO A 172 -17.47 -27.17 -1.82
N ASP A 173 -18.38 -28.07 -1.42
CA ASP A 173 -19.01 -29.04 -2.34
C ASP A 173 -20.05 -28.40 -3.27
N ASN A 174 -20.64 -27.28 -2.86
CA ASN A 174 -21.70 -26.58 -3.60
C ASN A 174 -21.18 -25.36 -4.37
N ALA A 175 -19.92 -24.99 -4.20
CA ALA A 175 -19.33 -23.83 -4.88
C ALA A 175 -19.22 -24.04 -6.39
N GLY A 176 -19.15 -25.29 -6.86
CA GLY A 176 -18.99 -25.60 -8.30
C GLY A 176 -17.65 -25.15 -8.88
N LEU A 177 -16.67 -24.85 -8.03
CA LEU A 177 -15.33 -24.39 -8.40
C LEU A 177 -14.27 -25.39 -7.92
N PRO A 178 -13.13 -25.51 -8.62
CA PRO A 178 -12.02 -26.33 -8.15
C PRO A 178 -11.48 -25.78 -6.83
N ILE A 179 -11.20 -26.68 -5.88
CA ILE A 179 -10.58 -26.33 -4.60
C ILE A 179 -9.12 -25.96 -4.84
N LEU A 180 -8.74 -24.72 -4.51
CA LEU A 180 -7.38 -24.21 -4.75
C LEU A 180 -6.36 -24.80 -3.76
N PHE A 181 -6.73 -24.86 -2.47
CA PHE A 181 -5.83 -25.29 -1.40
C PHE A 181 -6.54 -26.26 -0.44
N PRO A 182 -6.67 -27.56 -0.80
CA PRO A 182 -7.42 -28.54 0.00
C PRO A 182 -6.79 -28.82 1.38
N ASP A 183 -5.47 -28.71 1.47
CA ASP A 183 -4.68 -29.01 2.66
C ASP A 183 -4.32 -27.76 3.48
N ALA A 184 -4.82 -26.58 3.10
CA ALA A 184 -4.51 -25.35 3.84
C ALA A 184 -5.18 -25.38 5.23
N ARG A 185 -4.41 -25.01 6.26
CA ARG A 185 -4.82 -25.01 7.67
C ARG A 185 -4.35 -23.73 8.35
N LEU A 186 -5.04 -23.33 9.41
CA LEU A 186 -4.70 -22.20 10.27
C LEU A 186 -4.37 -22.71 11.67
N ASP A 187 -3.23 -23.37 11.81
CA ASP A 187 -2.68 -23.73 13.12
C ASP A 187 -1.78 -22.59 13.59
N SER A 188 -2.06 -22.04 14.76
CA SER A 188 -1.29 -20.91 15.29
C SER A 188 -1.12 -20.94 16.81
N VAL A 189 0.02 -20.42 17.27
CA VAL A 189 0.22 -20.00 18.66
C VAL A 189 -0.60 -18.74 18.91
N SER A 190 -1.36 -18.72 20.01
CA SER A 190 -2.19 -17.57 20.38
C SER A 190 -1.41 -16.56 21.22
N VAL A 191 -1.73 -15.27 21.07
CA VAL A 191 -1.24 -14.19 21.93
C VAL A 191 -1.50 -14.47 23.40
N LYS A 192 -2.60 -15.16 23.73
CA LYS A 192 -2.95 -15.51 25.11
C LYS A 192 -1.88 -16.37 25.77
N ASP A 193 -1.26 -17.28 25.03
CA ASP A 193 -0.24 -18.19 25.53
C ASP A 193 1.05 -17.42 25.81
N ILE A 194 1.45 -16.54 24.88
CA ILE A 194 2.65 -15.70 25.01
C ILE A 194 2.47 -14.64 26.11
N TYR A 195 1.27 -14.08 26.25
CA TYR A 195 0.94 -13.06 27.23
C TYR A 195 1.20 -13.51 28.67
N GLN A 196 0.99 -14.80 28.98
CA GLN A 196 1.24 -15.33 30.33
C GLN A 196 2.68 -15.18 30.77
N ASP A 197 3.63 -15.34 29.84
CA ASP A 197 5.05 -15.18 30.12
C ASP A 197 5.40 -13.68 30.21
N MET A 198 4.84 -12.88 29.31
CA MET A 198 5.18 -11.46 29.17
C MET A 198 4.70 -10.60 30.36
N LYS A 199 3.53 -10.88 30.93
CA LYS A 199 2.98 -10.10 32.07
C LYS A 199 3.84 -10.17 33.34
N THR A 200 4.77 -11.14 33.42
CA THR A 200 5.67 -11.30 34.57
C THR A 200 6.93 -10.46 34.47
N ILE A 201 7.21 -9.89 33.29
CA ILE A 201 8.40 -9.08 33.05
C ILE A 201 8.23 -7.72 33.71
N SER A 202 9.10 -7.43 34.68
CA SER A 202 9.16 -6.10 35.31
C SER A 202 9.79 -5.11 34.35
N VAL A 203 9.04 -4.08 33.96
CA VAL A 203 9.51 -2.97 33.13
C VAL A 203 9.34 -1.62 33.85
N PRO A 204 10.19 -0.62 33.55
CA PRO A 204 10.01 0.72 34.07
C PRO A 204 8.64 1.28 33.64
N PRO A 205 8.04 2.17 34.44
CA PRO A 205 6.78 2.80 34.06
C PRO A 205 6.97 3.64 32.80
N TYR A 206 6.12 3.40 31.81
CA TYR A 206 6.01 4.24 30.62
C TYR A 206 4.74 5.08 30.72
N SER A 207 4.87 6.39 30.49
CA SER A 207 3.73 7.27 30.30
C SER A 207 3.79 7.79 28.87
N ARG A 208 2.75 7.47 28.09
CA ARG A 208 2.56 8.08 26.79
C ARG A 208 2.40 9.60 26.97
N PRO A 209 3.00 10.44 26.10
CA PRO A 209 2.76 11.88 26.12
C PRO A 209 1.27 12.20 25.97
N ASP A 210 0.86 13.35 26.51
CA ASP A 210 -0.51 13.83 26.33
C ASP A 210 -0.80 14.06 24.82
N PRO A 211 -1.97 13.67 24.30
CA PRO A 211 -2.31 13.88 22.90
C PRO A 211 -2.16 15.33 22.43
N ALA A 212 -2.42 16.32 23.28
CA ALA A 212 -2.25 17.72 22.92
C ALA A 212 -0.77 18.07 22.65
N ASP A 213 0.15 17.54 23.46
CA ASP A 213 1.59 17.74 23.31
C ASP A 213 2.12 17.03 22.04
N THR A 214 1.68 15.79 21.81
CA THR A 214 2.03 15.06 20.57
C THR A 214 1.52 15.79 19.33
N ALA A 215 0.26 16.22 19.32
CA ALA A 215 -0.33 16.96 18.20
C ALA A 215 0.42 18.26 17.94
N LYS A 216 0.72 19.02 18.99
CA LYS A 216 1.49 20.26 18.88
C LYS A 216 2.87 20.01 18.26
N MET A 217 3.62 19.05 18.79
CA MET A 217 4.94 18.68 18.30
C MET A 217 4.91 18.28 16.81
N ALA A 218 4.02 17.38 16.42
CA ALA A 218 3.92 16.91 15.05
C ALA A 218 3.55 18.05 14.08
N ILE A 219 2.54 18.86 14.44
CA ILE A 219 2.10 19.99 13.61
C ILE A 219 3.20 21.05 13.46
N GLU A 220 3.94 21.37 14.53
CA GLU A 220 5.05 22.33 14.47
C GLU A 220 6.16 21.85 13.52
N LYS A 221 6.53 20.57 13.59
CA LYS A 221 7.51 19.97 12.68
C LYS A 221 7.04 19.95 11.22
N LEU A 222 5.77 19.59 10.98
CA LEU A 222 5.17 19.62 9.63
C LEU A 222 5.10 21.04 9.05
N LYS A 223 4.86 22.06 9.90
CA LYS A 223 4.93 23.46 9.48
C LYS A 223 6.36 23.88 9.13
N ALA A 224 7.35 23.44 9.90
CA ALA A 224 8.75 23.80 9.69
C ALA A 224 9.27 23.36 8.30
N ILE A 225 8.79 22.21 7.80
CA ILE A 225 9.13 21.72 6.46
C ILE A 225 8.18 22.21 5.35
N ASN A 226 7.23 23.10 5.68
CA ASN A 226 6.28 23.72 4.76
C ASN A 226 5.41 22.73 3.95
N VAL A 227 5.04 21.57 4.51
CA VAL A 227 4.20 20.59 3.81
C VAL A 227 2.70 20.82 4.01
N LEU A 228 2.28 21.44 5.11
CA LEU A 228 0.85 21.65 5.38
C LEU A 228 0.27 22.69 4.42
N SER A 229 -0.88 22.37 3.83
CA SER A 229 -1.64 23.27 2.97
C SER A 229 -3.06 23.46 3.51
N GLY A 230 -3.67 24.61 3.20
CA GLY A 230 -5.04 24.91 3.63
C GLY A 230 -5.25 25.06 5.14
N ALA A 231 -6.52 25.15 5.53
CA ALA A 231 -6.96 25.22 6.92
C ALA A 231 -7.27 23.83 7.49
N GLU A 232 -7.33 23.72 8.83
CA GLU A 232 -7.87 22.55 9.50
C GLU A 232 -9.39 22.58 9.31
N MET A 233 -9.98 21.48 8.87
CA MET A 233 -11.41 21.40 8.61
C MET A 233 -12.02 20.22 9.37
N ARG A 234 -13.32 20.31 9.66
CA ARG A 234 -14.08 19.17 10.18
C ARG A 234 -14.44 18.23 9.04
N HIS A 235 -14.41 16.94 9.33
CA HIS A 235 -14.91 15.89 8.48
C HIS A 235 -16.16 15.28 9.12
N HIS A 236 -17.15 14.92 8.30
CA HIS A 236 -18.41 14.37 8.80
C HIS A 236 -18.67 12.93 8.36
N SER A 237 -17.88 12.34 7.45
CA SER A 237 -18.09 10.97 6.97
C SER A 237 -17.35 9.94 7.85
N SER A 238 -17.68 9.92 9.14
CA SER A 238 -17.14 8.96 10.10
C SER A 238 -18.06 8.90 11.32
N LEU A 239 -18.23 7.72 11.92
CA LEU A 239 -18.94 7.59 13.20
C LEU A 239 -18.19 8.28 14.35
N SER A 240 -16.94 8.69 14.16
CA SER A 240 -16.16 9.39 15.17
C SER A 240 -16.86 10.65 15.72
N LEU A 241 -16.70 10.89 17.02
CA LEU A 241 -17.23 12.11 17.67
C LEU A 241 -16.45 13.36 17.24
N CYS A 242 -15.14 13.21 17.05
CA CYS A 242 -14.27 14.24 16.50
C CYS A 242 -13.59 13.67 15.24
N ALA A 243 -13.89 14.27 14.09
CA ALA A 243 -13.25 13.94 12.84
C ALA A 243 -12.77 15.23 12.18
N MET A 244 -11.48 15.27 11.87
CA MET A 244 -10.77 16.42 11.33
C MET A 244 -10.08 16.01 10.03
N LEU A 245 -9.82 16.95 9.15
CA LEU A 245 -9.00 16.73 7.96
C LEU A 245 -8.04 17.88 7.76
N ARG A 246 -6.88 17.56 7.18
CA ARG A 246 -5.83 18.52 6.89
C ARG A 246 -5.20 18.21 5.53
N GLN A 247 -5.13 19.24 4.68
CA GLN A 247 -4.43 19.12 3.40
C GLN A 247 -2.92 19.30 3.58
N TRP A 248 -2.17 18.64 2.73
CA TRP A 248 -0.72 18.75 2.66
C TRP A 248 -0.22 18.55 1.24
N GLN A 249 1.00 18.97 0.97
CA GLN A 249 1.65 18.86 -0.33
C GLN A 249 2.83 17.89 -0.26
N MET A 250 2.94 17.07 -1.30
CA MET A 250 4.08 16.20 -1.52
C MET A 250 4.81 16.60 -2.80
N ARG A 251 6.13 16.41 -2.79
CA ARG A 251 6.98 16.46 -3.98
C ARG A 251 8.16 15.52 -3.81
N ILE A 252 8.43 14.70 -4.82
CA ILE A 252 9.59 13.80 -4.88
C ILE A 252 10.31 13.91 -6.23
N SER A 253 11.57 13.47 -6.25
CA SER A 253 12.43 13.35 -7.43
C SER A 253 12.99 11.93 -7.50
N VAL A 254 12.97 11.31 -8.68
CA VAL A 254 13.48 9.96 -8.89
C VAL A 254 14.42 9.97 -10.08
N LYS A 255 15.66 9.55 -9.80
CA LYS A 255 16.71 9.33 -10.79
C LYS A 255 17.43 8.02 -10.49
N SER A 256 16.96 6.95 -11.13
CA SER A 256 17.54 5.60 -11.04
C SER A 256 17.23 4.80 -12.30
N GLY A 257 18.19 3.98 -12.74
CA GLY A 257 18.07 3.20 -13.97
C GLY A 257 17.75 4.08 -15.18
N ARG A 258 16.69 3.73 -15.92
CA ARG A 258 16.19 4.54 -17.04
C ARG A 258 15.39 5.76 -16.57
N HIS A 259 14.81 5.74 -15.37
CA HIS A 259 13.84 6.71 -14.87
C HIS A 259 14.51 8.03 -14.43
N ASP A 260 13.89 9.14 -14.83
CA ASP A 260 14.25 10.52 -14.46
C ASP A 260 12.97 11.35 -14.44
N TYR A 261 12.32 11.43 -13.27
CA TYR A 261 11.03 12.09 -13.12
C TYR A 261 10.85 12.81 -11.78
N THR A 262 9.85 13.69 -11.74
CA THR A 262 9.31 14.25 -10.48
C THR A 262 7.84 13.91 -10.34
N LEU A 263 7.37 13.74 -9.11
CA LEU A 263 5.95 13.58 -8.78
C LEU A 263 5.57 14.67 -7.77
N SER A 264 4.46 15.35 -8.01
CA SER A 264 3.90 16.36 -7.10
C SER A 264 2.40 16.15 -6.90
N GLY A 265 1.86 16.50 -5.75
CA GLY A 265 0.42 16.35 -5.51
C GLY A 265 -0.04 16.99 -4.22
N THR A 266 -1.33 17.32 -4.16
CA THR A 266 -2.00 17.69 -2.91
C THR A 266 -2.71 16.45 -2.37
N GLN A 267 -2.55 16.19 -1.09
CA GLN A 267 -3.11 15.06 -0.37
C GLN A 267 -3.92 15.55 0.82
N THR A 268 -4.80 14.71 1.35
CA THR A 268 -5.60 14.99 2.54
C THR A 268 -5.41 13.86 3.52
N ALA A 269 -5.05 14.18 4.76
CA ALA A 269 -5.03 13.24 5.88
C ALA A 269 -6.28 13.43 6.74
N TYR A 270 -6.74 12.35 7.36
CA TYR A 270 -7.98 12.32 8.13
C TYR A 270 -7.71 11.86 9.55
N GLY A 271 -8.16 12.67 10.50
CA GLY A 271 -7.90 12.48 11.91
C GLY A 271 -9.17 12.12 12.65
N LYS A 272 -9.18 10.98 13.34
CA LYS A 272 -10.38 10.47 14.02
C LYS A 272 -10.09 10.21 15.50
N GLY A 273 -11.09 10.37 16.36
CA GLY A 273 -10.95 10.21 17.80
C GLY A 273 -12.17 10.65 18.59
N LEU A 274 -12.19 10.30 19.88
CA LEU A 274 -13.28 10.71 20.76
C LEU A 274 -13.20 12.20 21.13
N ASP A 275 -12.01 12.80 21.13
CA ASP A 275 -11.73 14.22 21.36
C ASP A 275 -10.87 14.85 20.25
N LEU A 276 -10.77 16.18 20.27
CA LEU A 276 -10.09 16.96 19.25
C LEU A 276 -8.59 16.71 19.22
N ASP A 277 -7.94 16.51 20.37
CA ASP A 277 -6.50 16.33 20.43
C ASP A 277 -6.10 14.96 19.89
N SER A 278 -6.84 13.91 20.22
CA SER A 278 -6.67 12.58 19.60
C SER A 278 -6.88 12.62 18.08
N ALA A 279 -7.91 13.32 17.60
CA ALA A 279 -8.14 13.50 16.17
C ALA A 279 -6.99 14.28 15.49
N ARG A 280 -6.41 15.27 16.17
CA ARG A 280 -5.25 16.02 15.66
C ARG A 280 -3.97 15.21 15.61
N VAL A 281 -3.72 14.40 16.64
CA VAL A 281 -2.63 13.41 16.61
C VAL A 281 -2.79 12.52 15.40
N SER A 282 -3.98 11.94 15.22
CA SER A 282 -4.28 11.01 14.13
C SER A 282 -3.93 11.59 12.75
N TYR A 283 -4.47 12.76 12.34
CA TYR A 283 -4.12 13.29 11.02
C TYR A 283 -2.65 13.75 10.94
N ALA A 284 -2.07 14.32 12.01
CA ALA A 284 -0.73 14.88 11.94
C ALA A 284 0.33 13.78 11.82
N MET A 285 0.14 12.70 12.57
CA MET A 285 0.98 11.51 12.55
C MET A 285 0.81 10.76 11.22
N GLU A 286 -0.41 10.68 10.68
CA GLU A 286 -0.63 10.16 9.31
C GLU A 286 0.14 11.00 8.27
N ILE A 287 0.11 12.34 8.33
CA ILE A 287 0.90 13.16 7.40
C ILE A 287 2.40 12.85 7.54
N ALA A 288 2.91 12.69 8.77
CA ALA A 288 4.31 12.34 8.99
C ALA A 288 4.67 10.99 8.36
N GLU A 289 3.83 9.97 8.53
CA GLU A 289 3.95 8.66 7.88
C GLU A 289 4.03 8.79 6.37
N ARG A 290 3.04 9.49 5.79
CA ARG A 290 2.96 9.69 4.34
C ARG A 290 4.20 10.42 3.84
N CYS A 291 4.56 11.57 4.41
CA CYS A 291 5.79 12.31 4.06
C CYS A 291 7.06 11.44 4.11
N SER A 292 7.13 10.49 5.04
CA SER A 292 8.22 9.52 5.18
C SER A 292 8.15 8.35 4.21
N SER A 293 6.99 8.04 3.63
CA SER A 293 6.82 6.95 2.65
C SER A 293 6.91 7.39 1.18
N PHE A 294 6.75 8.68 0.89
CA PHE A 294 7.01 9.26 -0.44
C PHE A 294 8.51 9.57 -0.58
N ALA A 295 9.28 8.62 -1.10
CA ALA A 295 10.73 8.72 -1.21
C ALA A 295 11.21 9.43 -2.48
N SER A 296 12.37 10.10 -2.36
CA SER A 296 13.17 10.53 -3.51
C SER A 296 14.39 9.62 -3.67
N PHE A 297 14.83 9.44 -4.90
CA PHE A 297 15.94 8.55 -5.25
C PHE A 297 16.95 9.28 -6.13
N GLU A 298 18.22 9.26 -5.75
CA GLU A 298 19.31 9.88 -6.51
C GLU A 298 20.54 8.99 -6.46
N ALA A 299 21.19 8.77 -7.61
CA ALA A 299 22.43 8.00 -7.72
C ALA A 299 22.36 6.63 -7.02
N ASP A 300 21.25 5.91 -7.24
CA ASP A 300 20.97 4.59 -6.67
C ASP A 300 20.97 4.58 -5.13
N ALA A 301 20.46 5.63 -4.50
CA ALA A 301 20.20 5.69 -3.08
C ALA A 301 18.89 6.42 -2.77
N VAL A 302 18.26 6.07 -1.65
CA VAL A 302 17.13 6.83 -1.10
C VAL A 302 17.66 8.03 -0.34
N VAL A 303 17.10 9.22 -0.58
CA VAL A 303 17.60 10.48 0.01
C VAL A 303 16.59 11.11 0.98
N GLY A 304 17.10 11.88 1.94
CA GLY A 304 16.30 12.62 2.92
C GLY A 304 16.07 11.90 4.27
N TYR A 305 16.53 10.65 4.39
CA TYR A 305 16.38 9.83 5.59
C TYR A 305 17.57 9.95 6.54
N LEU A 306 17.33 9.71 7.83
CA LEU A 306 18.34 9.77 8.89
C LEU A 306 19.41 8.70 8.68
N ARG A 307 18.99 7.48 8.34
CA ARG A 307 19.85 6.40 7.86
C ARG A 307 20.09 6.54 6.36
N ASP A 308 21.28 6.15 5.93
CA ASP A 308 21.60 6.06 4.51
C ASP A 308 21.10 4.72 3.94
N TYR A 309 20.36 4.79 2.84
CA TYR A 309 19.77 3.63 2.16
C TYR A 309 20.30 3.52 0.73
N PRO A 310 21.50 2.93 0.52
CA PRO A 310 21.93 2.58 -0.82
C PRO A 310 21.01 1.52 -1.41
N LEU A 311 20.71 1.64 -2.70
CA LEU A 311 19.97 0.63 -3.45
C LEU A 311 20.92 -0.40 -4.06
N ILE A 312 20.47 -1.65 -4.09
CA ILE A 312 21.14 -2.75 -4.79
C ILE A 312 20.18 -3.24 -5.85
N TYR A 313 20.57 -3.19 -7.12
CA TYR A 313 19.79 -3.80 -8.21
C TYR A 313 20.28 -5.22 -8.46
N SER A 314 19.47 -6.22 -8.10
CA SER A 314 19.85 -7.64 -8.19
C SER A 314 18.62 -8.56 -8.12
N ASP A 315 18.75 -9.80 -8.54
CA ASP A 315 17.77 -10.85 -8.27
C ASP A 315 18.00 -11.52 -6.90
N TYR A 316 16.95 -12.11 -6.34
CA TYR A 316 16.99 -12.75 -5.03
C TYR A 316 18.06 -13.83 -4.92
N ASN A 317 18.15 -14.73 -5.90
CA ASN A 317 19.10 -15.84 -5.87
C ASN A 317 20.55 -15.36 -5.84
N HIS A 318 20.88 -14.31 -6.61
CA HIS A 318 22.21 -13.71 -6.58
C HIS A 318 22.55 -13.11 -5.21
N LEU A 319 21.59 -12.44 -4.56
CA LEU A 319 21.80 -11.92 -3.20
C LEU A 319 22.13 -13.04 -2.21
N ILE A 320 21.34 -14.12 -2.21
CA ILE A 320 21.55 -15.26 -1.31
C ILE A 320 22.88 -15.96 -1.59
N GLN A 321 23.23 -16.18 -2.87
CA GLN A 321 24.51 -16.80 -3.26
C GLN A 321 25.73 -15.98 -2.80
N ASN A 322 25.60 -14.66 -2.70
CA ASN A 322 26.63 -13.77 -2.16
C ASN A 322 26.56 -13.60 -0.63
N GLY A 323 25.81 -14.45 0.07
CA GLY A 323 25.73 -14.47 1.53
C GLY A 323 24.95 -13.30 2.13
N LYS A 324 24.07 -12.64 1.35
CA LYS A 324 23.17 -11.60 1.87
C LYS A 324 21.93 -12.26 2.49
N SER A 325 21.42 -11.68 3.57
CA SER A 325 20.08 -11.96 4.07
C SER A 325 19.09 -11.08 3.29
N ALA A 326 18.08 -11.68 2.68
CA ALA A 326 17.08 -10.99 1.88
C ALA A 326 15.70 -11.61 2.10
N LEU A 327 14.67 -10.77 2.07
CA LEU A 327 13.28 -11.19 2.08
C LEU A 327 12.97 -11.91 0.76
N ASN A 328 12.41 -13.11 0.83
CA ASN A 328 11.97 -13.80 -0.39
C ASN A 328 10.71 -13.10 -0.92
N PRO A 329 10.70 -12.53 -2.14
CA PRO A 329 9.52 -11.86 -2.68
C PRO A 329 8.31 -12.79 -2.77
N GLU A 330 8.51 -14.09 -2.99
CA GLU A 330 7.43 -15.08 -3.04
C GLU A 330 6.70 -15.22 -1.70
N SER A 331 7.40 -15.01 -0.58
CA SER A 331 6.75 -15.02 0.75
C SER A 331 5.86 -13.81 1.01
N LEU A 332 5.82 -12.83 0.11
CA LEU A 332 4.99 -11.63 0.23
C LEU A 332 3.61 -11.78 -0.41
N LEU A 333 3.25 -13.00 -0.83
CA LEU A 333 2.00 -13.31 -1.51
C LEU A 333 1.80 -12.44 -2.77
N PRO A 334 2.78 -12.38 -3.70
CA PRO A 334 2.65 -11.58 -4.91
C PRO A 334 1.48 -12.08 -5.77
N ASP A 335 0.89 -11.17 -6.55
CA ASP A 335 -0.26 -11.51 -7.41
C ASP A 335 0.14 -12.42 -8.58
N THR A 336 1.43 -12.56 -8.85
CA THR A 336 2.01 -13.53 -9.78
C THR A 336 3.27 -14.12 -9.14
N PRO A 337 3.58 -15.42 -9.36
CA PRO A 337 4.81 -16.01 -8.86
C PRO A 337 6.03 -15.17 -9.22
N TYR A 338 6.92 -14.99 -8.26
CA TYR A 338 8.20 -14.32 -8.48
C TYR A 338 9.17 -15.29 -9.17
N GLU A 339 9.60 -14.96 -10.39
CA GLU A 339 10.45 -15.79 -11.24
C GLU A 339 11.94 -15.39 -11.16
N ASN A 340 12.35 -14.82 -10.03
CA ASN A 340 13.71 -14.32 -9.80
C ASN A 340 14.08 -13.13 -10.70
N GLU A 341 13.11 -12.25 -10.99
CA GLU A 341 13.34 -11.00 -11.68
C GLU A 341 14.22 -10.06 -10.84
N PRO A 342 15.10 -9.25 -11.46
CA PRO A 342 15.89 -8.27 -10.75
C PRO A 342 15.01 -7.16 -10.18
N LEU A 343 15.27 -6.81 -8.92
CA LEU A 343 14.59 -5.74 -8.17
C LEU A 343 15.63 -4.80 -7.55
N TYR A 344 15.19 -3.63 -7.12
CA TYR A 344 15.90 -2.69 -6.28
C TYR A 344 15.64 -3.03 -4.82
N TRP A 345 16.73 -3.26 -4.09
CA TRP A 345 16.72 -3.67 -2.70
C TRP A 345 17.33 -2.60 -1.81
N LEU A 346 16.79 -2.44 -0.61
CA LEU A 346 17.37 -1.63 0.46
C LEU A 346 17.50 -2.44 1.74
N GLU A 347 18.41 -2.03 2.62
CA GLU A 347 18.62 -2.69 3.91
C GLU A 347 17.56 -2.25 4.93
N GLY A 348 16.81 -3.20 5.47
CA GLY A 348 16.06 -3.06 6.72
C GLY A 348 16.64 -3.95 7.81
N GLU A 349 15.86 -4.19 8.86
CA GLU A 349 16.30 -4.94 10.04
C GLU A 349 15.25 -5.94 10.52
N ASN A 350 15.71 -7.10 10.97
CA ASN A 350 14.87 -8.03 11.74
C ASN A 350 14.71 -7.54 13.21
N PRO A 351 13.89 -8.19 14.05
CA PRO A 351 13.71 -7.81 15.46
C PRO A 351 15.00 -7.71 16.29
N ASN A 352 16.03 -8.48 15.92
CA ASN A 352 17.32 -8.49 16.59
C ASN A 352 18.28 -7.39 16.08
N GLY A 353 17.83 -6.52 15.17
CA GLY A 353 18.64 -5.48 14.55
C GLY A 353 19.61 -5.98 13.48
N SER A 354 19.50 -7.24 13.05
CA SER A 354 20.36 -7.76 11.98
C SER A 354 19.85 -7.31 10.61
N PRO A 355 20.75 -6.96 9.67
CA PRO A 355 20.37 -6.44 8.36
C PRO A 355 19.65 -7.50 7.51
N VAL A 356 18.59 -7.08 6.83
CA VAL A 356 17.83 -7.89 5.87
C VAL A 356 17.49 -7.01 4.67
N LEU A 357 17.79 -7.47 3.45
CA LEU A 357 17.42 -6.76 2.23
C LEU A 357 15.93 -6.92 1.94
N ILE A 358 15.29 -5.81 1.58
CA ILE A 358 13.86 -5.69 1.30
C ILE A 358 13.69 -5.05 -0.09
N PRO A 359 12.76 -5.53 -0.95
CA PRO A 359 12.43 -4.83 -2.18
C PRO A 359 11.90 -3.42 -1.89
N ALA A 360 12.46 -2.40 -2.55
CA ALA A 360 12.16 -1.00 -2.30
C ALA A 360 10.67 -0.68 -2.55
N GLN A 361 10.05 -1.33 -3.54
CA GLN A 361 8.62 -1.20 -3.84
C GLN A 361 7.69 -1.68 -2.71
N CYS A 362 8.18 -2.49 -1.76
CA CYS A 362 7.42 -2.90 -0.57
C CYS A 362 7.49 -1.87 0.56
N VAL A 363 8.40 -0.89 0.46
CA VAL A 363 8.71 0.08 1.52
C VAL A 363 8.04 1.43 1.28
N PHE A 364 8.05 1.91 0.04
CA PHE A 364 7.63 3.27 -0.30
C PHE A 364 6.30 3.28 -1.07
N LEU A 365 5.46 4.28 -0.80
CA LEU A 365 4.23 4.51 -1.56
C LEU A 365 4.55 5.17 -2.89
N PHE A 366 3.84 4.75 -3.94
CA PHE A 366 4.06 5.23 -5.31
C PHE A 366 5.54 5.09 -5.75
N CYS A 367 6.17 3.97 -5.37
CA CYS A 367 7.52 3.62 -5.79
C CYS A 367 7.50 3.18 -7.26
N ASN A 368 8.07 3.98 -8.16
CA ASN A 368 8.15 3.68 -9.60
C ASN A 368 9.62 3.68 -10.04
N LEU A 369 10.32 2.61 -9.65
CA LEU A 369 11.69 2.34 -10.08
C LEU A 369 11.69 1.54 -11.39
N ASP A 370 12.85 1.45 -12.04
CA ASP A 370 13.01 0.77 -13.33
C ASP A 370 13.04 -0.76 -13.17
N GLU A 371 11.93 -1.33 -12.70
CA GLU A 371 11.76 -2.73 -12.33
C GLU A 371 10.32 -3.22 -12.58
N ILE A 372 10.08 -4.52 -12.43
CA ILE A 372 8.74 -5.10 -12.50
C ILE A 372 7.98 -4.89 -11.17
N SER A 373 6.66 -4.75 -11.24
CA SER A 373 5.79 -4.69 -10.06
C SER A 373 5.48 -6.09 -9.54
N LEU A 374 5.64 -6.33 -8.24
CA LEU A 374 5.26 -7.57 -7.55
C LEU A 374 3.75 -7.66 -7.28
N PHE A 375 3.08 -6.51 -7.19
CA PHE A 375 1.67 -6.36 -6.84
C PHE A 375 0.97 -5.46 -7.85
N ALA A 376 -0.31 -5.70 -8.11
CA ALA A 376 -1.12 -4.78 -8.91
C ALA A 376 -1.30 -3.41 -8.25
N SER A 377 -1.48 -3.41 -6.92
CA SER A 377 -1.74 -2.23 -6.13
C SER A 377 -1.10 -2.36 -4.73
N PRO A 378 0.10 -1.81 -4.51
CA PRO A 378 0.73 -1.81 -3.20
C PRO A 378 0.00 -0.86 -2.23
N GLY A 379 -0.30 -1.35 -1.02
CA GLY A 379 -0.98 -0.59 0.03
C GLY A 379 -0.05 0.07 1.06
N SER A 380 -0.63 0.88 1.95
CA SER A 380 0.10 1.51 3.07
C SER A 380 0.23 0.66 4.33
N THR A 381 -0.29 -0.56 4.32
CA THR A 381 -0.27 -1.47 5.46
C THR A 381 1.12 -1.67 6.05
N GLY A 382 1.22 -1.54 7.36
CA GLY A 382 2.47 -1.65 8.09
C GLY A 382 3.27 -0.35 8.10
N LEU A 383 2.72 0.77 7.63
CA LEU A 383 3.32 2.09 7.76
C LEU A 383 2.74 2.77 9.00
N ALA A 384 3.57 3.09 9.97
CA ALA A 384 3.10 3.83 11.14
C ALA A 384 4.16 4.74 11.73
N SER A 385 3.68 5.73 12.47
CA SER A 385 4.48 6.64 13.28
C SER A 385 4.12 6.51 14.77
N GLY A 386 4.96 7.10 15.62
CA GLY A 386 4.75 7.05 17.06
C GLY A 386 5.58 8.10 17.80
N ASN A 387 5.32 8.26 19.10
CA ASN A 387 6.15 9.13 19.94
C ASN A 387 7.56 8.53 20.13
N THR A 388 7.67 7.21 20.05
CA THR A 388 8.93 6.45 20.04
C THR A 388 8.94 5.47 18.87
N MET A 389 10.11 4.90 18.56
CA MET A 389 10.21 3.88 17.52
C MET A 389 9.46 2.60 17.90
N GLU A 390 9.43 2.24 19.18
CA GLU A 390 8.67 1.10 19.68
C GLU A 390 7.16 1.31 19.49
N GLU A 391 6.64 2.52 19.78
CA GLU A 391 5.24 2.84 19.50
C GLU A 391 4.90 2.76 18.01
N ALA A 392 5.78 3.27 17.15
CA ALA A 392 5.61 3.19 15.70
C ALA A 392 5.57 1.72 15.23
N LYS A 393 6.50 0.89 15.70
CA LYS A 393 6.54 -0.55 15.37
C LYS A 393 5.33 -1.31 15.87
N VAL A 394 4.88 -1.07 17.11
CA VAL A 394 3.65 -1.69 17.63
C VAL A 394 2.44 -1.31 16.78
N SER A 395 2.30 -0.02 16.45
CA SER A 395 1.18 0.46 15.63
C SER A 395 1.21 -0.14 14.22
N ALA A 396 2.39 -0.19 13.60
CA ALA A 396 2.59 -0.81 12.29
C ALA A 396 2.24 -2.30 12.28
N LEU A 397 2.68 -3.06 13.29
CA LEU A 397 2.35 -4.48 13.42
C LEU A 397 0.85 -4.71 13.65
N LEU A 398 0.22 -3.91 14.50
CA LEU A 398 -1.21 -4.01 14.77
C LEU A 398 -2.05 -3.70 13.52
N GLU A 399 -1.60 -2.77 12.67
CA GLU A 399 -2.23 -2.54 11.36
C GLU A 399 -2.10 -3.77 10.43
N VAL A 400 -0.94 -4.45 10.43
CA VAL A 400 -0.80 -5.71 9.68
C VAL A 400 -1.78 -6.77 10.19
N PHE A 401 -1.88 -6.94 11.52
CA PHE A 401 -2.87 -7.85 12.11
C PHE A 401 -4.31 -7.48 11.76
N GLU A 402 -4.63 -6.18 11.72
CA GLU A 402 -5.94 -5.68 11.31
C GLU A 402 -6.26 -6.09 9.87
N ARG A 403 -5.34 -5.85 8.93
CA ARG A 403 -5.55 -6.12 7.50
C ARG A 403 -5.62 -7.60 7.17
N ASP A 404 -4.82 -8.39 7.88
CA ASP A 404 -4.90 -9.84 7.80
C ASP A 404 -6.24 -10.34 8.34
N SER A 405 -6.64 -9.90 9.54
CA SER A 405 -7.93 -10.25 10.14
C SER A 405 -9.12 -9.78 9.30
N GLU A 406 -9.04 -8.61 8.65
CA GLU A 406 -10.06 -8.12 7.71
C GLU A 406 -10.20 -9.02 6.48
N SER A 407 -9.07 -9.50 5.96
CA SER A 407 -9.00 -10.33 4.75
C SER A 407 -9.44 -11.78 4.99
N LEU A 408 -9.19 -12.31 6.19
CA LEU A 408 -9.55 -13.67 6.61
C LEU A 408 -10.93 -13.73 7.30
N GLY A 409 -11.38 -12.62 7.88
CA GLY A 409 -12.62 -12.48 8.66
C GLY A 409 -13.86 -12.31 7.79
N PHE A 410 -14.24 -13.39 7.09
CA PHE A 410 -15.49 -13.50 6.34
C PHE A 410 -16.70 -13.11 7.21
N TYR A 411 -17.73 -12.52 6.59
CA TYR A 411 -18.97 -12.20 7.25
C TYR A 411 -19.63 -13.47 7.79
N ASP A 412 -19.83 -13.50 9.11
CA ASP A 412 -20.45 -14.59 9.86
C ASP A 412 -21.42 -13.99 10.89
N PRO A 413 -22.74 -14.11 10.68
CA PRO A 413 -23.74 -13.61 11.61
C PRO A 413 -23.60 -14.12 13.04
N SER A 414 -23.04 -15.31 13.25
CA SER A 414 -22.86 -15.90 14.58
C SER A 414 -21.79 -15.17 15.41
N ARG A 415 -20.90 -14.41 14.76
CA ARG A 415 -19.87 -13.58 15.38
C ARG A 415 -20.28 -12.10 15.48
N CYS A 416 -21.51 -11.76 15.09
CA CYS A 416 -22.04 -10.41 15.22
C CYS A 416 -22.58 -10.12 16.62
N PHE A 417 -22.41 -8.89 17.09
CA PHE A 417 -22.87 -8.43 18.39
C PHE A 417 -23.16 -6.92 18.40
N ARG A 418 -23.82 -6.45 19.45
CA ARG A 418 -23.97 -5.02 19.78
C ARG A 418 -23.11 -4.69 21.00
N LEU A 419 -22.52 -3.51 21.00
CA LEU A 419 -21.71 -3.02 22.12
C LEU A 419 -22.61 -2.29 23.14
N ASP A 420 -22.43 -2.61 24.42
CA ASP A 420 -22.88 -1.77 25.52
C ASP A 420 -21.76 -0.82 25.96
N GLY A 421 -22.09 0.47 26.04
CA GLY A 421 -21.12 1.53 26.30
C GLY A 421 -20.70 1.53 27.77
N GLY A 422 -19.52 1.02 28.05
CA GLY A 422 -19.02 0.82 29.41
C GLY A 422 -18.75 2.10 30.24
N PHE A 423 -18.66 3.26 29.56
CA PHE A 423 -18.43 4.55 30.21
C PHE A 423 -19.32 5.65 29.61
N PRO A 424 -19.63 6.74 30.37
CA PRO A 424 -20.67 7.70 30.00
C PRO A 424 -20.55 8.30 28.60
N ARG A 425 -19.32 8.62 28.17
CA ARG A 425 -19.07 9.24 26.85
C ARG A 425 -19.40 8.27 25.70
N LEU A 426 -18.99 7.01 25.79
CA LEU A 426 -19.31 5.99 24.77
C LEU A 426 -20.78 5.59 24.82
N ALA A 427 -21.35 5.41 26.02
CA ALA A 427 -22.77 5.13 26.19
C ALA A 427 -23.64 6.22 25.54
N ALA A 428 -23.31 7.50 25.76
CA ALA A 428 -24.00 8.63 25.15
C ALA A 428 -23.83 8.66 23.62
N LEU A 429 -22.64 8.32 23.10
CA LEU A 429 -22.38 8.24 21.67
C LEU A 429 -23.22 7.13 20.99
N LEU A 430 -23.21 5.92 21.56
CA LEU A 430 -24.01 4.79 21.07
C LEU A 430 -25.52 5.06 21.19
N GLY A 431 -25.96 5.70 22.29
CA GLY A 431 -27.34 6.16 22.46
C GLY A 431 -27.75 7.16 21.39
N SER A 432 -26.89 8.14 21.10
CA SER A 432 -27.08 9.14 20.05
C SER A 432 -27.23 8.52 18.65
N TYR A 433 -26.46 7.47 18.32
CA TYR A 433 -26.66 6.74 17.06
C TYR A 433 -28.05 6.13 16.98
N ARG A 434 -28.51 5.47 18.05
CA ARG A 434 -29.84 4.85 18.11
C ARG A 434 -30.96 5.89 17.98
N GLU A 435 -30.84 7.04 18.63
CA GLU A 435 -31.79 8.16 18.53
C GLU A 435 -31.88 8.73 17.10
N LYS A 436 -30.75 8.74 16.38
CA LYS A 436 -30.67 9.14 14.97
C LYS A 436 -31.04 8.01 14.00
N GLY A 437 -31.40 6.84 14.52
CA GLY A 437 -31.78 5.67 13.74
C GLY A 437 -30.63 5.03 12.97
N VAL A 438 -29.41 5.12 13.49
CA VAL A 438 -28.23 4.39 13.01
C VAL A 438 -28.06 3.12 13.88
N ASP A 439 -28.19 1.95 13.27
CA ASP A 439 -27.96 0.64 13.90
C ASP A 439 -26.51 0.21 13.64
N VAL A 440 -25.65 0.44 14.63
CA VAL A 440 -24.24 0.05 14.59
C VAL A 440 -24.09 -1.39 15.05
N ILE A 441 -23.42 -2.20 14.24
CA ILE A 441 -23.20 -3.63 14.49
C ILE A 441 -21.70 -3.89 14.47
N PHE A 442 -21.25 -4.77 15.36
CA PHE A 442 -19.88 -5.24 15.38
C PHE A 442 -19.84 -6.71 14.99
N GLN A 443 -18.78 -7.12 14.31
CA GLN A 443 -18.40 -8.52 14.15
C GLN A 443 -17.00 -8.71 14.72
N ASP A 444 -16.83 -9.75 15.51
CA ASP A 444 -15.50 -10.24 15.90
C ASP A 444 -14.83 -10.87 14.67
N ILE A 445 -13.69 -10.33 14.25
CA ILE A 445 -12.85 -10.86 13.17
C ILE A 445 -11.48 -11.30 13.66
N THR A 446 -11.30 -11.42 14.98
CA THR A 446 -10.09 -11.93 15.65
C THR A 446 -9.69 -13.26 15.00
N SER A 447 -8.44 -13.33 14.52
CA SER A 447 -7.85 -14.53 13.95
C SER A 447 -7.37 -15.50 15.05
N GLU A 448 -6.81 -16.61 14.62
CA GLU A 448 -6.33 -17.73 15.41
C GLU A 448 -5.13 -17.31 16.28
N MET A 449 -4.37 -16.30 15.83
CA MET A 449 -3.32 -15.66 16.63
C MET A 449 -3.87 -14.87 17.82
N GLY A 450 -5.18 -14.60 17.85
CA GLY A 450 -5.89 -14.09 19.02
C GLY A 450 -5.74 -12.59 19.30
N ILE A 451 -5.12 -11.82 18.41
CA ILE A 451 -5.05 -10.36 18.52
C ILE A 451 -6.46 -9.79 18.32
N PRO A 452 -7.05 -9.10 19.33
CA PRO A 452 -8.41 -8.58 19.23
C PRO A 452 -8.58 -7.69 17.98
N ALA A 453 -9.48 -8.09 17.10
CA ALA A 453 -9.79 -7.38 15.87
C ALA A 453 -11.30 -7.36 15.63
N TYR A 454 -11.85 -6.19 15.32
CA TYR A 454 -13.29 -6.00 15.14
C TYR A 454 -13.61 -5.28 13.84
N LYS A 455 -14.72 -5.67 13.24
CA LYS A 455 -15.35 -4.98 12.11
C LYS A 455 -16.60 -4.28 12.63
N CYS A 456 -16.61 -2.96 12.60
CA CYS A 456 -17.82 -2.16 12.81
C CYS A 456 -18.48 -1.93 11.45
N PHE A 457 -19.79 -2.10 11.35
CA PHE A 457 -20.50 -1.82 10.12
C PHE A 457 -21.90 -1.28 10.33
N VAL A 458 -22.37 -0.54 9.33
CA VAL A 458 -23.72 0.00 9.20
C VAL A 458 -24.26 -0.42 7.83
N ILE A 459 -25.54 -0.79 7.79
CA ILE A 459 -26.23 -1.16 6.55
C ILE A 459 -26.98 0.07 6.04
N ALA A 460 -26.62 0.58 4.87
CA ALA A 460 -27.33 1.69 4.23
C ALA A 460 -28.76 1.26 3.82
N PRO A 461 -29.69 2.22 3.60
CA PRO A 461 -31.07 1.90 3.19
C PRO A 461 -31.20 1.06 1.91
N ASP A 462 -30.23 1.17 1.00
CA ASP A 462 -30.16 0.41 -0.25
C ASP A 462 -29.46 -0.96 -0.09
N GLY A 463 -28.98 -1.28 1.11
CA GLY A 463 -28.30 -2.52 1.45
C GLY A 463 -26.77 -2.47 1.32
N GLU A 464 -26.17 -1.34 0.94
CA GLU A 464 -24.72 -1.16 0.96
C GLU A 464 -24.17 -1.34 2.40
N ILE A 465 -23.03 -2.00 2.53
CA ILE A 465 -22.36 -2.19 3.82
C ILE A 465 -21.24 -1.16 3.94
N VAL A 466 -21.38 -0.25 4.90
CA VAL A 466 -20.33 0.72 5.25
C VAL A 466 -19.61 0.20 6.48
N LYS A 467 -18.30 -0.06 6.37
CA LYS A 467 -17.52 -0.72 7.43
C LYS A 467 -16.20 -0.02 7.76
N GLY A 468 -15.74 -0.21 8.98
CA GLY A 468 -14.39 0.12 9.44
C GLY A 468 -13.86 -1.01 10.33
N CYS A 469 -12.56 -1.26 10.26
CA CYS A 469 -11.88 -2.29 11.04
C CYS A 469 -10.93 -1.66 12.05
N GLY A 470 -10.54 -2.44 13.07
CA GLY A 470 -9.60 -2.01 14.09
C GLY A 470 -9.01 -3.20 14.82
N ALA A 471 -7.69 -3.22 15.01
CA ALA A 471 -6.99 -4.21 15.83
C ALA A 471 -6.09 -3.57 16.90
N HIS A 472 -6.00 -4.20 18.06
CA HIS A 472 -5.12 -3.79 19.16
C HIS A 472 -4.97 -4.92 20.16
N LEU A 473 -3.86 -4.97 20.90
CA LEU A 473 -3.71 -5.85 22.07
C LEU A 473 -4.78 -5.62 23.16
N ASP A 474 -5.46 -4.47 23.14
CA ASP A 474 -6.53 -4.10 24.08
C ASP A 474 -7.81 -4.01 23.25
N GLY A 475 -8.70 -4.98 23.43
CA GLY A 475 -9.93 -5.10 22.66
C GLY A 475 -10.82 -3.85 22.74
N ARG A 476 -10.72 -3.09 23.83
CA ARG A 476 -11.42 -1.81 23.99
C ARG A 476 -10.89 -0.75 23.02
N ARG A 477 -9.59 -0.71 22.77
CA ARG A 477 -8.99 0.19 21.78
C ARG A 477 -9.28 -0.28 20.36
N ALA A 478 -9.22 -1.60 20.12
CA ALA A 478 -9.54 -2.19 18.82
C ALA A 478 -10.98 -1.86 18.39
N ILE A 479 -11.97 -2.04 19.28
CA ILE A 479 -13.38 -1.78 18.95
C ILE A 479 -13.67 -0.28 18.77
N LEU A 480 -13.00 0.59 19.54
CA LEU A 480 -13.10 2.03 19.36
C LEU A 480 -12.49 2.47 18.02
N SER A 481 -11.35 1.91 17.64
CA SER A 481 -10.73 2.14 16.34
C SER A 481 -11.68 1.75 15.21
N ALA A 482 -12.22 0.51 15.22
CA ALA A 482 -13.19 0.04 14.23
C ALA A 482 -14.41 0.96 14.13
N LEU A 483 -14.96 1.38 15.27
CA LEU A 483 -16.08 2.32 15.32
C LEU A 483 -15.70 3.66 14.67
N THR A 484 -14.60 4.28 15.10
CA THR A 484 -14.20 5.59 14.59
C THR A 484 -13.79 5.55 13.12
N GLU A 485 -13.20 4.45 12.65
CA GLU A 485 -12.78 4.29 11.26
C GLU A 485 -13.96 4.15 10.29
N THR A 486 -15.11 3.65 10.75
CA THR A 486 -16.31 3.43 9.92
C THR A 486 -16.80 4.74 9.29
N PRO A 487 -16.78 4.86 7.94
CA PRO A 487 -17.00 6.12 7.24
C PRO A 487 -18.49 6.48 7.06
N TRP A 488 -19.28 6.42 8.14
CA TRP A 488 -20.70 6.77 8.12
C TRP A 488 -20.91 8.23 8.55
N PRO A 489 -21.77 9.02 7.86
CA PRO A 489 -21.99 10.42 8.22
C PRO A 489 -22.44 10.63 9.67
N TYR A 490 -21.79 11.52 10.44
CA TYR A 490 -22.16 11.91 11.80
C TYR A 490 -21.68 13.35 12.12
N PRO A 491 -22.46 14.18 12.87
CA PRO A 491 -23.73 13.89 13.54
C PRO A 491 -24.96 13.97 12.62
N TYR A 492 -24.80 14.35 11.36
CA TYR A 492 -25.87 14.44 10.36
C TYR A 492 -26.03 13.11 9.62
N SER A 493 -26.44 12.09 10.36
CA SER A 493 -26.55 10.72 9.85
C SER A 493 -27.86 10.50 9.08
N PRO A 494 -27.83 9.85 7.90
CA PRO A 494 -29.03 9.23 7.37
C PRO A 494 -29.44 8.05 8.26
N PHE A 495 -30.71 7.64 8.16
CA PHE A 495 -31.18 6.39 8.77
C PHE A 495 -30.44 5.20 8.15
N SER A 496 -30.06 4.23 8.96
CA SER A 496 -29.59 2.94 8.47
C SER A 496 -30.75 1.97 8.29
N ALA A 497 -30.56 0.92 7.50
CA ALA A 497 -31.38 -0.27 7.62
C ALA A 497 -31.16 -0.91 9.01
N LYS A 498 -32.13 -1.72 9.45
CA LYS A 498 -32.00 -2.49 10.70
C LYS A 498 -31.17 -3.74 10.42
N GLY A 499 -30.19 -3.99 11.29
CA GLY A 499 -29.43 -5.23 11.28
C GLY A 499 -30.23 -6.43 11.76
N PRO A 500 -29.57 -7.59 11.86
CA PRO A 500 -30.14 -8.76 12.50
C PRO A 500 -30.72 -8.43 13.89
N GLN A 501 -31.92 -8.96 14.14
CA GLN A 501 -32.53 -8.91 15.47
C GLN A 501 -31.83 -9.92 16.38
N ASP A 502 -31.94 -9.72 17.69
CA ASP A 502 -31.45 -10.67 18.72
C ASP A 502 -29.93 -10.93 18.73
N LEU A 503 -29.12 -9.97 18.30
CA LEU A 503 -27.68 -10.05 18.47
C LEU A 503 -27.30 -9.99 19.97
N PRO A 504 -26.29 -10.77 20.41
CA PRO A 504 -25.77 -10.66 21.76
C PRO A 504 -25.25 -9.25 22.03
N VAL A 505 -25.33 -8.84 23.29
CA VAL A 505 -24.78 -7.56 23.75
C VAL A 505 -23.54 -7.86 24.57
N ILE A 506 -22.40 -7.30 24.16
CA ILE A 506 -21.12 -7.43 24.87
C ILE A 506 -20.85 -6.12 25.59
N ARG A 507 -20.42 -6.19 26.86
CA ARG A 507 -20.00 -5.00 27.59
C ARG A 507 -18.59 -4.60 27.21
N PHE A 508 -18.35 -3.30 27.08
CA PHE A 508 -17.02 -2.77 26.75
C PHE A 508 -15.91 -3.28 27.68
N GLU A 509 -16.20 -3.45 28.98
CA GLU A 509 -15.25 -3.97 29.98
C GLU A 509 -14.93 -5.45 29.83
N GLU A 510 -15.77 -6.23 29.14
CA GLU A 510 -15.62 -7.68 28.96
C GLU A 510 -14.70 -8.02 27.78
N LEU A 511 -14.29 -7.03 26.99
CA LEU A 511 -13.39 -7.21 25.87
C LEU A 511 -11.97 -7.59 26.37
N PRO A 512 -11.28 -8.52 25.68
CA PRO A 512 -9.97 -9.01 26.11
C PRO A 512 -8.90 -7.92 26.10
N ASP A 513 -7.94 -8.01 27.01
CA ASP A 513 -6.78 -7.11 27.09
C ASP A 513 -5.50 -7.92 27.32
N TYR A 514 -4.62 -7.85 26.34
CA TYR A 514 -3.28 -8.43 26.31
C TYR A 514 -2.20 -7.35 26.28
N SER A 515 -2.55 -6.08 26.45
CA SER A 515 -1.55 -5.02 26.53
C SER A 515 -0.80 -5.09 27.86
N THR A 516 0.49 -4.75 27.84
CA THR A 516 1.31 -4.63 29.06
C THR A 516 1.43 -3.18 29.53
N GLY A 517 0.87 -2.23 28.77
CA GLY A 517 0.99 -0.79 29.02
C GLY A 517 2.38 -0.22 28.70
N HIS A 518 3.27 -0.99 28.07
CA HIS A 518 4.63 -0.57 27.75
C HIS A 518 5.01 -0.94 26.30
N PRO A 519 5.29 0.04 25.41
CA PRO A 519 5.50 -0.21 23.98
C PRO A 519 6.59 -1.24 23.67
N ALA A 520 7.71 -1.24 24.40
CA ALA A 520 8.78 -2.21 24.15
C ALA A 520 8.38 -3.66 24.47
N THR A 521 7.53 -3.86 25.49
CA THR A 521 7.10 -5.21 25.92
C THR A 521 5.96 -5.69 25.03
N ASP A 522 5.04 -4.81 24.64
CA ASP A 522 4.03 -5.07 23.61
C ASP A 522 4.71 -5.43 22.27
N LEU A 523 5.75 -4.69 21.86
CA LEU A 523 6.53 -4.99 20.65
C LEU A 523 7.16 -6.39 20.73
N GLN A 524 7.85 -6.68 21.82
CA GLN A 524 8.47 -8.01 22.01
C GLN A 524 7.43 -9.13 21.98
N MET A 525 6.23 -8.90 22.50
CA MET A 525 5.15 -9.88 22.47
C MET A 525 4.67 -10.14 21.04
N LEU A 526 4.43 -9.09 20.26
CA LEU A 526 4.00 -9.20 18.87
C LEU A 526 5.08 -9.87 18.00
N GLU A 527 6.36 -9.52 18.19
CA GLU A 527 7.48 -10.14 17.47
C GLU A 527 7.63 -11.63 17.80
N LYS A 528 7.47 -12.00 19.08
CA LYS A 528 7.45 -13.41 19.51
C LYS A 528 6.27 -14.17 18.91
N LEU A 529 5.08 -13.56 18.91
CA LEU A 529 3.86 -14.14 18.33
C LEU A 529 4.04 -14.43 16.85
N LEU A 530 4.53 -13.45 16.10
CA LEU A 530 4.79 -13.58 14.67
C LEU A 530 5.87 -14.63 14.38
N THR A 531 6.97 -14.63 15.14
CA THR A 531 8.04 -15.61 14.97
C THR A 531 7.57 -17.04 15.29
N ALA A 532 6.78 -17.21 16.36
CA ALA A 532 6.22 -18.51 16.74
C ALA A 532 5.24 -19.07 15.70
N ASN A 533 4.66 -18.18 14.87
CA ASN A 533 3.77 -18.52 13.77
C ASN A 533 4.46 -18.50 12.39
N ASN A 534 5.80 -18.48 12.33
CA ASN A 534 6.58 -18.47 11.08
C ASN A 534 6.39 -17.23 10.18
N HIS A 535 6.05 -16.09 10.78
CA HIS A 535 5.86 -14.81 10.10
C HIS A 535 6.84 -13.74 10.63
N PRO A 536 8.16 -13.97 10.68
CA PRO A 536 9.09 -13.02 11.30
C PRO A 536 9.04 -11.64 10.62
N PRO A 537 8.77 -10.55 11.36
CA PRO A 537 8.65 -9.22 10.77
C PRO A 537 10.01 -8.65 10.36
N VAL A 538 10.02 -7.76 9.37
CA VAL A 538 11.19 -6.97 8.97
C VAL A 538 10.81 -5.49 8.93
N TYR A 539 11.68 -4.62 9.42
CA TYR A 539 11.43 -3.19 9.57
C TYR A 539 12.34 -2.36 8.68
N ALA A 540 11.80 -1.30 8.08
CA ALA A 540 12.53 -0.21 7.48
C ALA A 540 12.27 1.08 8.28
N ASP A 541 13.33 1.70 8.79
CA ASP A 541 13.24 2.96 9.55
C ASP A 541 13.12 4.15 8.60
N LEU A 542 11.96 4.79 8.58
CA LEU A 542 11.65 5.88 7.67
C LEU A 542 11.74 7.26 8.32
N ARG A 543 12.51 7.38 9.42
CA ARG A 543 12.81 8.69 10.02
C ARG A 543 13.52 9.59 9.02
N ARG A 544 12.90 10.73 8.73
CA ARG A 544 13.50 11.77 7.87
C ARG A 544 14.38 12.72 8.68
N LYS A 545 15.43 13.25 8.05
CA LYS A 545 16.36 14.23 8.64
C LYS A 545 15.68 15.57 8.96
N ASP A 546 14.60 15.92 8.26
CA ASP A 546 13.89 17.20 8.39
C ASP A 546 12.66 17.14 9.31
N LEU A 547 12.15 15.94 9.59
CA LEU A 547 11.03 15.71 10.52
C LEU A 547 11.49 15.13 11.85
N GLU A 548 12.39 14.16 11.87
CA GLU A 548 12.80 13.45 13.09
C GLU A 548 11.61 12.92 13.93
N ILE A 549 10.51 12.57 13.27
CA ILE A 549 9.40 11.84 13.89
C ILE A 549 9.65 10.35 13.63
N PRO A 550 9.56 9.46 14.64
CA PRO A 550 9.62 8.02 14.43
C PRO A 550 8.57 7.58 13.42
N VAL A 551 9.03 7.03 12.29
CA VAL A 551 8.20 6.40 11.27
C VAL A 551 8.87 5.10 10.87
N VAL A 552 8.09 4.05 10.71
CA VAL A 552 8.57 2.73 10.30
C VAL A 552 7.63 2.15 9.26
N ARG A 553 8.19 1.38 8.33
CA ARG A 553 7.45 0.40 7.55
C ARG A 553 7.80 -0.98 8.05
N VAL A 554 6.81 -1.78 8.43
CA VAL A 554 6.99 -3.21 8.73
C VAL A 554 6.43 -4.05 7.59
N ILE A 555 7.11 -5.15 7.31
CA ILE A 555 6.68 -6.17 6.36
C ILE A 555 6.67 -7.49 7.11
N VAL A 556 5.54 -8.20 7.01
CA VAL A 556 5.33 -9.48 7.67
C VAL A 556 5.03 -10.52 6.60
N PRO A 557 6.04 -11.33 6.19
CA PRO A 557 5.86 -12.32 5.14
C PRO A 557 4.74 -13.30 5.47
N GLY A 558 3.94 -13.66 4.47
CA GLY A 558 2.88 -14.67 4.56
C GLY A 558 1.56 -14.17 5.15
N MET A 559 1.45 -12.90 5.56
CA MET A 559 0.20 -12.28 6.00
C MET A 559 -0.44 -11.45 4.88
N GLU A 560 -1.78 -11.38 4.88
CA GLU A 560 -2.51 -10.56 3.90
C GLU A 560 -2.33 -9.08 4.22
N THR A 561 -1.88 -8.30 3.23
CA THR A 561 -1.56 -6.86 3.42
C THR A 561 -2.48 -5.92 2.66
N SER A 562 -3.44 -6.42 1.89
CA SER A 562 -4.46 -5.59 1.24
C SER A 562 -5.83 -6.26 1.32
N SER A 563 -6.82 -5.51 1.81
CA SER A 563 -8.22 -5.89 1.69
C SER A 563 -8.84 -5.45 0.36
N GLU A 564 -8.20 -4.53 -0.36
CA GLU A 564 -8.59 -4.13 -1.72
C GLU A 564 -7.88 -5.03 -2.74
N ARG A 565 -8.66 -5.86 -3.43
CA ARG A 565 -8.16 -6.80 -4.44
C ARG A 565 -8.72 -6.46 -5.79
N ASP A 566 -7.90 -6.61 -6.82
CA ASP A 566 -8.38 -6.55 -8.18
C ASP A 566 -8.63 -7.97 -8.73
N ARG A 567 -9.21 -8.06 -9.91
CA ARG A 567 -9.48 -9.34 -10.59
C ARG A 567 -8.22 -10.16 -10.91
N HIS A 568 -7.03 -9.57 -10.81
CA HIS A 568 -5.76 -10.24 -11.07
C HIS A 568 -5.12 -10.78 -9.79
N SER A 569 -5.59 -10.35 -8.62
CA SER A 569 -5.07 -10.81 -7.34
C SER A 569 -5.27 -12.30 -7.09
N ARG A 570 -4.31 -12.92 -6.40
CA ARG A 570 -4.34 -14.36 -6.08
C ARG A 570 -4.70 -14.66 -4.64
N ILE A 571 -5.76 -15.44 -4.44
CA ILE A 571 -6.13 -15.99 -3.12
C ILE A 571 -4.94 -16.68 -2.46
N SER A 572 -4.64 -16.28 -1.23
CA SER A 572 -3.61 -16.92 -0.42
C SER A 572 -4.09 -18.26 0.17
N PRO A 573 -3.17 -19.17 0.54
CA PRO A 573 -3.51 -20.36 1.30
C PRO A 573 -4.23 -20.04 2.62
N GLY A 574 -3.82 -18.98 3.33
CA GLY A 574 -4.42 -18.57 4.60
C GLY A 574 -5.89 -18.17 4.44
N ARG A 575 -6.22 -17.39 3.41
CA ARG A 575 -7.60 -16.98 3.11
C ARG A 575 -8.49 -18.15 2.73
N PHE A 576 -7.96 -19.10 1.97
CA PHE A 576 -8.71 -20.30 1.62
C PHE A 576 -8.91 -21.22 2.84
N ALA A 577 -7.92 -21.32 3.73
CA ALA A 577 -8.05 -22.05 4.99
C ALA A 577 -9.12 -21.42 5.91
N ALA A 578 -9.17 -20.08 6.00
CA ALA A 578 -10.21 -19.37 6.75
C ALA A 578 -11.62 -19.70 6.21
N TYR A 579 -11.77 -19.78 4.88
CA TYR A 579 -13.01 -20.22 4.24
C TYR A 579 -13.38 -21.67 4.59
N LEU A 580 -12.43 -22.61 4.47
CA LEU A 580 -12.67 -24.03 4.79
C LEU A 580 -13.07 -24.23 6.27
N ARG A 581 -12.49 -23.44 7.17
CA ARG A 581 -12.77 -23.48 8.61
C ARG A 581 -14.23 -23.19 8.94
N LEU A 582 -14.90 -22.29 8.19
CA LEU A 582 -16.33 -22.00 8.36
C LEU A 582 -17.21 -23.25 8.19
N TYR A 583 -16.70 -24.28 7.51
CA TYR A 583 -17.38 -25.55 7.25
C TYR A 583 -16.76 -26.74 8.00
N ASN A 584 -15.91 -26.48 9.01
CA ASN A 584 -15.20 -27.51 9.80
C ASN A 584 -14.35 -28.46 8.94
N ARG A 585 -13.62 -27.94 7.95
CA ARG A 585 -12.72 -28.72 7.08
C ARG A 585 -11.25 -28.37 7.23
#